data_AF-A0A1Z4F1J6-F1
#
_entry.id   AF-A0A1Z4F1J6-F1
#
_cell.length_a   1.000
_cell.length_b   1.000
_cell.length_c   1.000
_cell.angle_alpha   90.00
_cell.angle_beta   90.00
_cell.angle_gamma   90.00
#
_symmetry.space_group_name_H-M   'P 1'
#
loop_
_entity.id
_entity.type
_entity.pdbx_description
1 polymer ?
#
loop_
_entity_poly.entity_id
_entity_poly.type
_entity_poly.pdbx_seq_one_letter_code
_entity_poly.pdbx_strand_id
1 'polypeptide(L)'
;MGVIVARLFLAEFGADVVRVAGVALEQVAADLGVHPMVLLKWMCLADVNDGYRPGVTSAESAQNRELRKWVRLLEQENEVLRRAVVYLSHPSLKLGHFPK
;
A
#
# COMPACT_ATOMS: atom_id res chain seq x y z
N MET A 1 3.52 -8.62 -21.08
CA MET A 1 2.23 -7.93 -21.33
C MET A 1 1.02 -8.78 -20.94
N GLY A 2 1.01 -10.11 -21.22
CA GLY A 2 -0.14 -10.98 -20.90
C GLY A 2 -0.56 -11.07 -19.42
N VAL A 3 0.38 -11.05 -18.48
CA VAL A 3 0.07 -11.15 -17.03
C VAL A 3 -0.69 -9.92 -16.49
N ILE A 4 -0.42 -8.73 -17.05
CA ILE A 4 -1.10 -7.49 -16.64
C ILE A 4 -2.53 -7.48 -17.16
N VAL A 5 -2.72 -7.88 -18.43
CA VAL A 5 -4.05 -7.99 -19.06
C VAL A 5 -4.90 -9.04 -18.36
N ALA A 6 -4.33 -10.21 -18.03
CA ALA A 6 -5.02 -11.26 -17.29
C ALA A 6 -5.50 -10.79 -15.91
N ARG A 7 -4.65 -10.04 -15.19
CA ARG A 7 -4.99 -9.51 -13.86
C ARG A 7 -6.09 -8.44 -13.91
N LEU A 8 -6.09 -7.59 -14.93
CA LEU A 8 -7.14 -6.60 -15.17
C LEU A 8 -8.47 -7.28 -15.55
N PHE A 9 -8.42 -8.26 -16.46
CA PHE A 9 -9.60 -9.03 -16.87
C PHE A 9 -10.26 -9.77 -15.70
N LEU A 10 -9.45 -10.39 -14.82
CA LEU A 10 -9.97 -11.13 -13.68
C LEU A 10 -10.58 -10.24 -12.59
N ALA A 11 -10.06 -9.02 -12.44
CA ALA A 11 -10.52 -8.05 -11.44
C ALA A 11 -11.87 -7.42 -11.80
N GLU A 12 -12.14 -7.21 -13.10
CA GLU A 12 -13.40 -6.59 -13.55
C GLU A 12 -14.49 -7.61 -13.86
N PHE A 13 -14.13 -8.80 -14.38
CA PHE A 13 -15.13 -9.76 -14.89
C PHE A 13 -14.81 -11.23 -14.59
N GLY A 14 -13.54 -11.60 -14.47
CA GLY A 14 -13.15 -13.02 -14.57
C GLY A 14 -13.56 -13.91 -13.38
N ALA A 15 -13.59 -13.40 -12.14
CA ALA A 15 -14.03 -14.22 -11.00
C ALA A 15 -15.51 -14.62 -11.12
N ASP A 16 -16.36 -13.67 -11.50
CA ASP A 16 -17.79 -13.91 -11.71
C ASP A 16 -18.06 -14.73 -12.98
N VAL A 17 -17.31 -14.51 -14.06
CA VAL A 17 -17.46 -15.30 -15.29
C VAL A 17 -17.12 -16.77 -15.04
N VAL A 18 -16.03 -17.08 -14.31
CA VAL A 18 -15.70 -18.47 -13.95
C VAL A 18 -16.82 -19.12 -13.14
N ARG A 19 -17.42 -18.36 -12.21
CA ARG A 19 -18.50 -18.85 -11.34
C ARG A 19 -19.83 -19.04 -12.07
N VAL A 20 -20.17 -18.14 -13.00
CA VAL A 20 -21.43 -18.15 -13.77
C VAL A 20 -21.37 -19.13 -14.94
N ALA A 21 -20.23 -19.22 -15.63
CA ALA A 21 -20.06 -20.10 -16.78
C ALA A 21 -19.64 -21.53 -16.41
N GLY A 22 -19.30 -21.80 -15.14
CA GLY A 22 -18.95 -23.14 -14.66
C GLY A 22 -17.67 -23.71 -15.29
N VAL A 23 -16.80 -22.84 -15.82
CA VAL A 23 -15.57 -23.25 -16.52
C VAL A 23 -14.54 -23.74 -15.51
N ALA A 24 -13.86 -24.85 -15.82
CA ALA A 24 -12.81 -25.38 -14.97
C ALA A 24 -11.66 -24.37 -14.83
N LEU A 25 -11.25 -24.09 -13.58
CA LEU A 25 -10.16 -23.17 -13.24
C LEU A 25 -8.87 -23.50 -14.00
N GLU A 26 -8.64 -24.78 -14.28
CA GLU A 26 -7.47 -25.30 -15.01
C GLU A 26 -7.45 -24.87 -16.48
N GLN A 27 -8.60 -24.82 -17.15
CA GLN A 27 -8.71 -24.34 -18.54
C GLN A 27 -8.41 -22.85 -18.62
N VAL A 28 -9.03 -22.06 -17.73
CA VAL A 28 -8.78 -20.60 -17.68
C VAL A 28 -7.32 -20.31 -17.33
N ALA A 29 -6.73 -21.09 -16.43
CA ALA A 29 -5.31 -20.97 -16.09
C ALA A 29 -4.42 -21.29 -17.30
N ALA A 30 -4.74 -22.34 -18.06
CA ALA A 30 -4.02 -22.72 -19.28
C ALA A 30 -4.15 -21.64 -20.38
N ASP A 31 -5.35 -21.12 -20.62
CA ASP A 31 -5.61 -20.07 -21.61
C ASP A 31 -4.88 -18.76 -21.28
N LEU A 32 -4.76 -18.45 -19.99
CA LEU A 32 -4.02 -17.28 -19.50
C LEU A 32 -2.51 -17.54 -19.35
N GLY A 33 -2.05 -18.77 -19.55
CA GLY A 33 -0.65 -19.18 -19.39
C GLY A 33 -0.11 -19.03 -17.97
N VAL A 34 -0.98 -19.14 -16.96
CA VAL A 34 -0.62 -19.03 -15.54
C VAL A 34 -0.88 -20.33 -14.80
N HIS A 35 -0.12 -20.59 -13.75
CA HIS A 35 -0.40 -21.74 -12.89
C HIS A 35 -1.74 -21.56 -12.17
N PRO A 36 -2.61 -22.59 -12.06
CA PRO A 36 -3.95 -22.47 -11.44
C PRO A 36 -3.93 -21.87 -10.03
N MET A 37 -2.88 -22.15 -9.26
CA MET A 37 -2.70 -21.57 -7.92
C MET A 37 -2.52 -20.04 -7.91
N VAL A 38 -1.89 -19.49 -8.95
CA VAL A 38 -1.75 -18.03 -9.12
C VAL A 38 -3.11 -17.41 -9.44
N LEU A 39 -3.89 -18.08 -10.28
CA LEU A 39 -5.25 -17.67 -10.63
C LEU A 39 -6.16 -17.67 -9.39
N LEU A 40 -6.12 -18.74 -8.59
CA LEU A 40 -6.87 -18.84 -7.32
C LEU A 40 -6.53 -17.71 -6.34
N LYS A 41 -5.23 -17.36 -6.24
CA LYS A 41 -4.77 -16.25 -5.40
C LYS A 41 -5.34 -14.91 -5.86
N TRP A 42 -5.43 -14.69 -7.17
CA TRP A 42 -6.02 -13.45 -7.70
C TRP A 42 -7.52 -13.39 -7.50
N MET A 43 -8.23 -14.52 -7.64
CA MET A 43 -9.66 -14.60 -7.32
C MET A 43 -9.92 -14.27 -5.85
N CYS A 44 -9.16 -14.86 -4.92
CA CYS A 44 -9.28 -14.55 -3.50
C CYS A 44 -9.01 -13.06 -3.21
N LEU A 45 -8.11 -12.42 -3.95
CA LEU A 45 -7.83 -10.98 -3.79
C LEU A 45 -8.95 -10.12 -4.38
N ALA A 46 -9.56 -10.54 -5.48
CA ALA A 46 -10.74 -9.89 -6.05
C ALA A 46 -11.92 -9.96 -5.07
N ASP A 47 -12.21 -11.14 -4.50
CA ASP A 47 -13.27 -11.31 -3.49
C ASP A 47 -13.08 -10.38 -2.28
N VAL A 48 -11.82 -10.13 -1.87
CA VAL A 48 -11.51 -9.19 -0.77
C VAL A 48 -11.73 -7.75 -1.21
N ASN A 49 -11.33 -7.37 -2.43
CA ASN A 49 -11.52 -6.01 -2.94
C ASN A 49 -13.00 -5.67 -3.17
N ASP A 50 -13.81 -6.65 -3.60
CA ASP A 50 -15.25 -6.50 -3.84
C ASP A 50 -16.08 -6.61 -2.55
N GLY A 51 -15.44 -6.97 -1.43
CA GLY A 51 -16.08 -7.07 -0.12
C GLY A 51 -16.84 -8.38 0.11
N TYR A 52 -16.73 -9.37 -0.78
CA TYR A 52 -17.27 -10.72 -0.58
C TYR A 52 -16.56 -11.48 0.54
N ARG A 53 -15.30 -11.13 0.82
CA ARG A 53 -14.49 -11.77 1.87
C ARG A 53 -13.82 -10.73 2.76
N PRO A 54 -13.79 -10.93 4.10
CA PRO A 54 -13.06 -10.02 4.98
C PRO A 54 -11.55 -10.07 4.70
N GLY A 55 -10.93 -8.90 4.57
CA GLY A 55 -9.51 -8.76 4.32
C GLY A 55 -9.13 -7.29 4.09
N VAL A 56 -7.83 -7.01 4.02
CA VAL A 56 -7.35 -5.67 3.66
C VAL A 56 -7.38 -5.53 2.15
N THR A 57 -8.16 -4.59 1.66
CA THR A 57 -8.25 -4.31 0.23
C THR A 57 -6.92 -3.74 -0.29
N SER A 58 -6.71 -3.86 -1.60
CA SER A 58 -5.56 -3.24 -2.26
C SER A 58 -5.56 -1.71 -2.11
N ALA A 59 -6.73 -1.09 -2.07
CA ALA A 59 -6.90 0.35 -1.88
C ALA A 59 -6.49 0.79 -0.46
N GLU A 60 -6.99 0.10 0.56
CA GLU A 60 -6.61 0.37 1.97
C GLU A 60 -5.12 0.14 2.20
N SER A 61 -4.53 -0.87 1.56
CA SER A 61 -3.09 -1.12 1.61
C SER A 61 -2.29 0.03 1.00
N ALA A 62 -2.76 0.62 -0.10
CA ALA A 62 -2.11 1.76 -0.73
C ALA A 62 -2.23 3.03 0.14
N GLN A 63 -3.41 3.29 0.69
CA GLN A 63 -3.65 4.40 1.61
C GLN A 63 -2.79 4.28 2.88
N ASN A 64 -2.67 3.08 3.46
CA ASN A 64 -1.80 2.82 4.61
C ASN A 64 -0.33 3.15 4.33
N ARG A 65 0.17 2.81 3.14
CA ARG A 65 1.54 3.15 2.75
C ARG A 65 1.73 4.65 2.66
N GLU A 66 0.77 5.35 2.10
CA GLU A 66 0.82 6.80 1.95
C GLU A 66 0.77 7.49 3.32
N LEU A 67 -0.18 7.11 4.18
CA LEU A 67 -0.27 7.59 5.56
C LEU A 67 1.02 7.36 6.34
N ARG A 68 1.66 6.18 6.20
CA ARG A 68 2.95 5.91 6.84
C ARG A 68 4.07 6.82 6.36
N LYS A 69 4.06 7.25 5.09
CA LYS A 69 5.03 8.24 4.60
C LYS A 69 4.77 9.60 5.24
N TRP A 70 3.52 10.05 5.27
CA TRP A 70 3.14 11.34 5.88
C TRP A 70 3.48 11.40 7.36
N VAL A 71 3.20 10.33 8.12
CA VAL A 71 3.56 10.24 9.54
C VAL A 71 5.07 10.39 9.72
N ARG A 72 5.88 9.69 8.93
CA ARG A 72 7.34 9.79 9.03
C ARG A 72 7.84 11.20 8.72
N LEU A 73 7.25 11.87 7.73
CA LEU A 73 7.62 13.26 7.39
C LEU A 73 7.27 14.22 8.54
N LEU A 74 6.05 14.11 9.06
CA LEU A 74 5.58 14.93 10.18
C LEU A 74 6.41 14.72 11.45
N GLU A 75 6.85 13.49 11.70
CA GLU A 75 7.77 13.18 12.81
C GLU A 75 9.13 13.87 12.61
N GLN A 76 9.67 13.89 11.39
CA GLN A 76 10.91 14.59 11.06
C GLN A 76 10.79 16.11 11.24
N GLU A 77 9.69 16.70 10.73
CA GLU A 77 9.43 18.14 10.89
C GLU A 77 9.28 18.52 12.36
N ASN A 78 8.54 17.72 13.14
CA ASN A 78 8.41 17.95 14.58
C ASN A 78 9.75 17.88 15.30
N GLU A 79 10.63 16.93 14.93
CA GLU A 79 11.95 16.83 15.54
C GLU A 79 12.81 18.06 15.26
N VAL A 80 12.76 18.59 14.03
CA VAL A 80 13.44 19.84 13.67
C VAL A 80 12.90 21.01 14.50
N LEU A 81 11.57 21.13 14.62
CA LEU A 81 10.95 22.18 15.42
C LEU A 81 11.33 22.08 16.90
N ARG A 82 11.34 20.87 17.47
CA ARG A 82 11.76 20.65 18.87
C ARG A 82 13.21 21.07 19.09
N ARG A 83 14.12 20.74 18.17
CA ARG A 83 15.53 21.17 18.24
C ARG A 83 15.67 22.68 18.12
N ALA A 84 14.90 23.31 17.23
CA ALA A 84 14.90 24.77 17.08
C ALA A 84 14.41 25.48 18.36
N VAL A 85 13.36 24.97 19.01
CA VAL A 85 12.88 25.50 20.29
C VAL A 85 13.96 25.39 21.36
N VAL A 86 14.66 24.26 21.48
CA VAL A 86 15.76 24.10 22.45
C VAL A 86 16.89 25.08 22.18
N TYR A 87 17.26 25.28 20.91
CA TYR A 87 18.29 26.24 20.52
C TYR A 87 17.88 27.69 20.82
N LEU A 88 16.63 28.06 20.54
CA LEU A 88 16.11 29.41 20.76
C LEU A 88 15.84 29.71 22.25
N SER A 89 15.47 28.70 23.03
CA SER A 89 15.25 28.81 24.47
C SER A 89 16.54 28.73 25.28
N HIS A 90 17.67 28.43 24.62
CA HIS A 90 18.97 28.49 25.25
C HIS A 90 19.31 29.97 25.52
N PRO A 91 19.60 30.36 26.78
CA PRO A 91 20.08 31.70 27.05
C PRO A 91 21.42 31.85 26.31
N SER A 92 21.45 32.77 25.35
CA SER A 92 22.62 33.10 24.53
C SER A 92 23.90 33.09 25.39
N LEU A 93 24.85 32.26 24.95
CA LEU A 93 26.24 32.21 25.39
C LEU A 93 26.70 33.60 25.87
N LYS A 94 27.13 33.71 27.14
CA LYS A 94 27.65 34.96 27.70
C LYS A 94 28.80 35.45 26.80
N LEU A 95 28.52 36.42 25.95
CA LEU A 95 29.53 37.20 25.24
C LEU A 95 30.49 37.78 26.29
N GLY A 96 31.78 37.64 26.00
CA GLY A 96 32.89 37.73 26.93
C GLY A 96 32.79 38.83 27.99
N HIS A 97 33.02 38.42 29.23
CA HIS A 97 33.48 39.32 30.29
C HIS A 97 34.88 39.80 29.92
N PHE A 98 34.99 41.02 29.38
CA PHE A 98 36.28 41.70 29.20
C PHE A 98 36.71 42.32 30.54
N PRO A 99 37.85 41.92 31.12
CA PRO A 99 38.39 42.59 32.30
C PRO A 99 38.95 43.97 31.93
N LYS A 100 38.78 44.94 32.84
CA LYS A 100 39.26 46.32 32.73
C LYS A 100 40.75 46.42 33.02
#